data_AF-A0A1S8BH50-F1
#
_entry.id   AF-A0A1S8BH50-F1
#
_cell.length_a   1.000
_cell.length_b   1.000
_cell.length_c   1.000
_cell.angle_alpha   90.00
_cell.angle_beta   90.00
_cell.angle_gamma   90.00
#
_symmetry.space_group_name_H-M   'P 1'
#
loop_
_entity.id
_entity.type
_entity.pdbx_description
1 polymer ?
#
loop_
_entity_poly.entity_id
_entity_poly.type
_entity_poly.pdbx_seq_one_letter_code
_entity_poly.pdbx_strand_id
1 'polypeptide(L)'
;MAEHTLESWKRQRRAVIHTLDIKPSHLKHAEKIVSRFRRGMYANDVDFHVGDVSSWIKARFTAQTKGDATKEPEPFLSYVFLDLPSAEDQMELVSKALHVDGALAVFNPSVTQIVDLVRTVKELRLPFALDTVVELRGSDTIRKWDIRATQPRAMARKAANDTSSNDENKEVDVSEGTAESDEKEASLAKQAVEEAKALESIDAEQDERLQTADDGWVYVCRPQTGLTMGVGGFVGLWRRVKT
;
A
#
# COMPACT_ATOMS: atom_id res chain seq x y z
N MET A 1 15.72 -16.29 38.78
CA MET A 1 16.99 -16.23 38.00
C MET A 1 16.74 -16.22 36.49
N ALA A 2 15.96 -17.14 35.91
CA ALA A 2 15.71 -17.20 34.46
C ALA A 2 14.92 -15.99 33.87
N GLU A 3 13.95 -15.46 34.62
CA GLU A 3 13.09 -14.35 34.18
C GLU A 3 13.87 -13.03 33.97
N HIS A 4 14.84 -12.76 34.85
CA HIS A 4 15.73 -11.60 34.72
C HIS A 4 16.64 -11.71 33.48
N THR A 5 17.05 -12.94 33.11
CA THR A 5 17.85 -13.20 31.91
C THR A 5 17.03 -13.00 30.63
N LEU A 6 15.78 -13.46 30.61
CA LEU A 6 14.88 -13.31 29.46
C LEU A 6 14.51 -11.84 29.22
N GLU A 7 14.13 -11.12 30.27
CA GLU A 7 13.78 -9.70 30.15
C GLU A 7 15.00 -8.83 29.78
N SER A 8 16.19 -9.17 30.28
CA SER A 8 17.44 -8.52 29.85
C SER A 8 17.74 -8.78 28.37
N TRP A 9 17.53 -10.02 27.90
CA TRP A 9 17.70 -10.37 26.49
C TRP A 9 16.69 -9.65 25.59
N LYS A 10 15.40 -9.61 25.98
CA LYS A 10 14.35 -8.92 25.21
C LYS A 10 14.64 -7.42 25.03
N ARG A 11 15.34 -6.79 25.97
CA ARG A 11 15.76 -5.38 25.88
C ARG A 11 16.91 -5.17 24.87
N GLN A 12 17.69 -6.20 24.58
CA GLN A 12 18.87 -6.13 23.71
C GLN A 12 18.60 -6.65 22.29
N ARG A 13 17.47 -7.34 22.06
CA ARG A 13 17.13 -7.86 20.72
C ARG A 13 16.90 -6.70 19.74
N ARG A 14 17.33 -6.94 18.49
CA ARG A 14 17.39 -5.90 17.44
C ARG A 14 16.25 -5.98 16.44
N ALA A 15 15.64 -7.15 16.28
CA ALA A 15 14.47 -7.36 15.45
C ALA A 15 13.33 -7.82 16.36
N VAL A 16 12.26 -7.04 16.40
CA VAL A 16 11.06 -7.33 17.16
C VAL A 16 9.84 -6.98 16.31
N ILE A 17 8.85 -7.87 16.33
CA ILE A 17 7.54 -7.63 15.73
C ILE A 17 6.62 -7.19 16.87
N HIS A 18 6.09 -5.99 16.79
CA HIS A 18 5.03 -5.53 17.67
C HIS A 18 3.69 -5.75 16.97
N THR A 19 2.86 -6.66 17.49
CA THR A 19 1.53 -6.96 16.95
C THR A 19 0.45 -6.43 17.90
N LEU A 20 -0.61 -5.86 17.33
CA LEU A 20 -1.68 -5.23 18.07
C LEU A 20 -3.04 -5.80 17.66
N ASP A 21 -3.96 -5.92 18.61
CA ASP A 21 -5.38 -6.19 18.36
C ASP A 21 -6.19 -5.54 19.48
N ILE A 22 -7.41 -5.08 19.15
CA ILE A 22 -8.34 -4.48 20.11
C ILE A 22 -8.89 -5.57 21.05
N LYS A 23 -9.05 -6.82 20.57
CA LYS A 23 -9.66 -7.92 21.31
C LYS A 23 -8.60 -8.76 22.02
N PRO A 24 -8.61 -8.82 23.36
CA PRO A 24 -7.67 -9.64 24.12
C PRO A 24 -7.75 -11.14 23.78
N SER A 25 -8.94 -11.63 23.41
CA SER A 25 -9.14 -13.03 23.02
C SER A 25 -8.40 -13.40 21.73
N HIS A 26 -8.39 -12.50 20.74
CA HIS A 26 -7.68 -12.70 19.48
C HIS A 26 -6.17 -12.74 19.71
N LEU A 27 -5.63 -11.82 20.51
CA LEU A 27 -4.19 -11.83 20.85
C LEU A 27 -3.76 -13.08 21.60
N LYS A 28 -4.53 -13.52 22.60
CA LYS A 28 -4.25 -14.78 23.32
C LYS A 28 -4.23 -15.97 22.37
N HIS A 29 -5.13 -15.98 21.38
CA HIS A 29 -5.15 -17.03 20.36
C HIS A 29 -3.92 -16.94 19.44
N ALA A 30 -3.56 -15.74 18.97
CA ALA A 30 -2.38 -15.50 18.15
C ALA A 30 -1.08 -15.88 18.88
N GLU A 31 -0.93 -15.51 20.15
CA GLU A 31 0.19 -15.88 21.01
C GLU A 31 0.32 -17.40 21.15
N LYS A 32 -0.80 -18.11 21.31
CA LYS A 32 -0.84 -19.58 21.33
C LYS A 32 -0.40 -20.19 19.99
N ILE A 33 -0.75 -19.57 18.86
CA ILE A 33 -0.31 -20.01 17.54
C ILE A 33 1.21 -19.82 17.41
N VAL A 34 1.71 -18.61 17.67
CA VAL A 34 3.14 -18.27 17.53
C VAL A 34 4.01 -19.14 18.45
N SER A 35 3.60 -19.36 19.70
CA SER A 35 4.32 -20.22 20.64
C SER A 35 4.38 -21.70 20.23
N ARG A 36 3.43 -22.17 19.41
CA ARG A 36 3.38 -23.56 18.92
C ARG A 36 3.98 -23.73 17.53
N PHE A 37 4.01 -22.67 16.72
CA PHE A 37 4.57 -22.72 15.38
C PHE A 37 6.05 -23.09 15.43
N ARG A 38 6.41 -24.18 14.74
CA ARG A 38 7.79 -24.70 14.67
C ARG A 38 8.50 -24.72 16.04
N ARG A 39 7.81 -25.21 17.07
CA ARG A 39 8.30 -25.29 18.46
C ARG A 39 8.62 -23.92 19.09
N GLY A 40 7.87 -22.88 18.72
CA GLY A 40 8.00 -21.55 19.30
C GLY A 40 9.21 -20.78 18.78
N MET A 41 9.67 -21.07 17.56
CA MET A 41 10.83 -20.43 16.93
C MET A 41 10.80 -18.90 17.01
N TYR A 42 9.60 -18.30 16.89
CA TYR A 42 9.40 -16.84 16.92
C TYR A 42 8.74 -16.32 18.20
N ALA A 43 8.52 -17.18 19.20
CA ALA A 43 7.78 -16.80 20.42
C ALA A 43 8.44 -15.63 21.18
N ASN A 44 9.76 -15.51 21.07
CA ASN A 44 10.54 -14.47 21.71
C ASN A 44 10.81 -13.26 20.81
N ASP A 45 10.38 -13.28 19.55
CA ASP A 45 10.59 -12.19 18.58
C ASP A 45 9.33 -11.34 18.37
N VAL A 46 8.19 -11.77 18.92
CA VAL A 46 6.89 -11.11 18.79
C VAL A 46 6.41 -10.61 20.15
N ASP A 47 6.07 -9.33 20.24
CA ASP A 47 5.39 -8.73 21.39
C ASP A 47 3.94 -8.44 21.04
N PHE A 48 3.04 -8.88 21.92
CA PHE A 48 1.60 -8.74 21.77
C PHE A 48 1.08 -7.57 22.61
N HIS A 49 0.39 -6.62 22.01
CA HIS A 49 -0.19 -5.46 22.70
C HIS A 49 -1.69 -5.39 22.48
N VAL A 50 -2.46 -5.35 23.56
CA VAL A 50 -3.91 -5.13 23.49
C VAL A 50 -4.17 -3.64 23.36
N GLY A 51 -4.89 -3.23 22.32
CA GLY A 51 -5.29 -1.84 22.11
C GLY A 51 -5.22 -1.40 20.65
N ASP A 52 -5.44 -0.11 20.43
CA ASP A 52 -5.33 0.52 19.13
C ASP A 52 -3.91 1.04 18.84
N VAL A 53 -3.60 1.16 17.54
CA VAL A 53 -2.30 1.64 17.05
C VAL A 53 -2.00 3.06 17.55
N SER A 54 -3.00 3.93 17.60
CA SER A 54 -2.82 5.33 17.98
C SER A 54 -2.32 5.46 19.41
N SER A 55 -3.02 4.81 20.34
CA SER A 55 -2.70 4.80 21.76
C SER A 55 -1.33 4.19 22.00
N TRP A 56 -0.98 3.10 21.31
CA TRP A 56 0.31 2.45 21.48
C TRP A 56 1.49 3.32 21.01
N ILE A 57 1.40 3.93 19.83
CA ILE A 57 2.45 4.85 19.34
C ILE A 57 2.58 6.06 20.26
N LYS A 58 1.46 6.68 20.66
CA LYS A 58 1.47 7.83 21.59
C LYS A 58 2.11 7.48 22.93
N ALA A 59 1.76 6.33 23.51
CA ALA A 59 2.37 5.87 24.75
C ALA A 59 3.89 5.66 24.58
N ARG A 60 4.33 5.16 23.42
CA ARG A 60 5.75 4.99 23.12
C ARG A 60 6.48 6.33 23.03
N PHE A 61 5.88 7.33 22.39
CA PHE A 61 6.42 8.69 22.35
C PHE A 61 6.50 9.32 23.75
N THR A 62 5.45 9.21 24.57
CA THR A 62 5.48 9.70 25.96
C THR A 62 6.60 9.03 26.78
N ALA A 63 6.82 7.73 26.58
CA ALA A 63 7.89 7.01 27.26
C ALA A 63 9.30 7.47 26.83
N GLN A 64 9.50 7.83 25.55
CA GLN A 64 10.77 8.37 25.05
C GLN A 64 11.09 9.76 25.61
N THR A 65 10.07 10.61 25.73
CA THR A 65 10.23 11.98 26.22
C THR A 65 10.30 12.06 27.74
N LYS A 66 9.95 10.99 28.46
CA LYS A 66 9.91 10.94 29.94
C LYS A 66 9.07 12.08 30.55
N GLY A 67 8.06 12.56 29.81
CA GLY A 67 7.23 13.69 30.24
C GLY A 67 7.84 15.07 29.98
N ASP A 68 9.01 15.16 29.35
CA ASP A 68 9.58 16.42 28.89
C ASP A 68 8.90 16.87 27.60
N ALA A 69 8.04 17.88 27.70
CA ALA A 69 7.30 18.44 26.58
C ALA A 69 8.19 19.18 25.56
N THR A 70 9.44 19.49 25.93
CA THR A 70 10.38 20.18 25.02
C THR A 70 11.12 19.22 24.09
N LYS A 71 11.12 17.92 24.42
CA LYS A 71 11.79 16.90 23.64
C LYS A 71 10.84 16.32 22.59
N GLU A 72 11.21 16.44 21.32
CA GLU A 72 10.46 15.77 20.26
C GLU A 72 10.71 14.26 20.30
N PRO A 73 9.66 13.43 20.12
CA PRO A 73 9.83 11.99 20.07
C PRO A 73 10.56 11.59 18.78
N GLU A 74 11.43 10.58 18.89
CA GLU A 74 12.17 10.05 17.76
C GLU A 74 11.41 8.89 17.10
N PRO A 75 11.45 8.77 15.76
CA PRO A 75 10.95 7.60 15.07
C PRO A 75 11.60 6.33 15.60
N PHE A 76 10.87 5.22 15.65
CA PHE A 76 11.34 3.95 16.22
C PHE A 76 10.89 2.71 15.45
N LEU A 77 10.06 2.87 14.40
CA LEU A 77 9.57 1.77 13.58
C LEU A 77 10.38 1.71 12.28
N SER A 78 10.83 0.54 11.87
CA SER A 78 11.48 0.35 10.56
C SER A 78 10.48 -0.05 9.47
N TYR A 79 9.45 -0.81 9.86
CA TYR A 79 8.42 -1.33 8.97
C TYR A 79 7.07 -1.27 9.70
N VAL A 80 5.99 -0.99 8.96
CA VAL A 80 4.63 -1.00 9.47
C VAL A 80 3.72 -1.73 8.49
N PHE A 81 2.85 -2.60 9.00
CA PHE A 81 1.79 -3.24 8.24
C PHE A 81 0.45 -2.92 8.91
N LEU A 82 -0.46 -2.28 8.19
CA LEU A 82 -1.79 -1.93 8.69
C LEU A 82 -2.85 -2.76 7.95
N ASP A 83 -3.57 -3.57 8.71
CA ASP A 83 -4.78 -4.26 8.27
C ASP A 83 -5.93 -3.78 9.17
N LEU A 84 -6.43 -2.59 8.86
CA LEU A 84 -7.42 -1.87 9.64
C LEU A 84 -8.46 -1.25 8.69
N PRO A 85 -9.75 -1.18 9.07
CA PRO A 85 -10.79 -0.63 8.22
C PRO A 85 -10.63 0.87 7.91
N SER A 86 -9.90 1.62 8.76
CA SER A 86 -9.64 3.06 8.65
C SER A 86 -8.15 3.36 8.88
N ALA A 87 -7.31 2.88 7.97
CA ALA A 87 -5.86 3.08 8.07
C ALA A 87 -5.43 4.53 7.83
N GLU A 88 -6.25 5.31 7.12
CA GLU A 88 -6.04 6.73 6.80
C GLU A 88 -5.88 7.59 8.05
N ASP A 89 -6.64 7.30 9.10
CA ASP A 89 -6.58 7.99 10.39
C ASP A 89 -5.23 7.81 11.10
N GLN A 90 -4.49 6.75 10.75
CA GLN A 90 -3.20 6.45 11.37
C GLN A 90 -2.02 7.03 10.59
N MET A 91 -2.22 7.49 9.35
CA MET A 91 -1.14 7.89 8.44
C MET A 91 -0.26 8.99 9.02
N GLU A 92 -0.86 10.04 9.60
CA GLU A 92 -0.09 11.14 10.19
C GLU A 92 0.78 10.65 11.35
N LEU A 93 0.21 9.84 12.24
CA LEU A 93 0.91 9.35 13.42
C LEU A 93 2.02 8.35 13.04
N VAL A 94 1.74 7.45 12.10
CA VAL A 94 2.72 6.50 11.56
C VAL A 94 3.85 7.24 10.85
N SER A 95 3.55 8.35 10.16
CA SER A 95 4.58 9.17 9.51
C SER A 95 5.61 9.70 10.51
N LYS A 96 5.21 9.98 11.75
CA LYS A 96 6.10 10.43 12.83
C LYS A 96 6.90 9.26 13.41
N ALA A 97 6.27 8.09 13.54
CA ALA A 97 6.86 6.92 14.19
C ALA A 97 7.79 6.08 13.31
N LEU A 98 7.61 6.09 11.98
CA LEU A 98 8.38 5.28 11.02
C LEU A 98 9.71 5.97 10.69
N HIS A 99 10.86 5.30 10.69
CA HIS A 99 12.12 5.92 10.26
C HIS A 99 12.07 6.40 8.81
N VAL A 100 12.92 7.37 8.45
CA VAL A 100 13.20 7.71 7.04
C VAL A 100 13.65 6.44 6.32
N ASP A 101 13.20 6.26 5.08
CA ASP A 101 13.34 5.05 4.26
C ASP A 101 12.63 3.80 4.81
N GLY A 102 11.93 3.92 5.94
CA GLY A 102 11.06 2.88 6.45
C GLY A 102 9.88 2.63 5.52
N ALA A 103 9.41 1.38 5.48
CA ALA A 103 8.30 0.99 4.60
C ALA A 103 6.98 0.83 5.37
N LEU A 104 5.90 1.28 4.76
CA LEU A 104 4.54 1.14 5.22
C LEU A 104 3.76 0.31 4.19
N ALA A 105 3.14 -0.77 4.64
CA ALA A 105 2.18 -1.53 3.87
C ALA A 105 0.79 -1.33 4.49
N VAL A 106 -0.21 -1.06 3.66
CA VAL A 106 -1.62 -0.96 4.11
C VAL A 106 -2.45 -1.89 3.27
N PHE A 107 -3.15 -2.81 3.92
CA PHE A 107 -4.16 -3.65 3.30
C PHE A 107 -5.51 -2.94 3.30
N ASN A 108 -6.17 -2.95 2.14
CA ASN A 108 -7.49 -2.38 1.95
C ASN A 108 -8.35 -3.35 1.11
N PRO A 109 -9.61 -3.61 1.50
CA PRO A 109 -10.47 -4.49 0.70
C PRO A 109 -10.79 -3.93 -0.71
N SER A 110 -10.70 -2.62 -0.94
CA SER A 110 -10.97 -1.98 -2.23
C SER A 110 -9.85 -1.04 -2.67
N VAL A 111 -9.59 -0.97 -3.98
CA VAL A 111 -8.67 0.00 -4.61
C VAL A 111 -9.08 1.44 -4.32
N THR A 112 -10.38 1.72 -4.17
CA THR A 112 -10.87 3.07 -3.85
C THR A 112 -10.38 3.54 -2.48
N GLN A 113 -10.20 2.63 -1.52
CA GLN A 113 -9.66 3.00 -0.21
C GLN A 113 -8.15 3.31 -0.29
N ILE A 114 -7.42 2.70 -1.22
CA ILE A 114 -6.04 3.10 -1.52
C ILE A 114 -6.02 4.53 -2.09
N VAL A 115 -6.99 4.88 -2.93
CA VAL A 115 -7.12 6.26 -3.45
C VAL A 115 -7.37 7.26 -2.32
N ASP A 116 -8.24 6.92 -1.38
CA ASP A 116 -8.51 7.76 -0.20
C ASP A 116 -7.23 7.98 0.63
N LEU A 117 -6.43 6.94 0.84
CA LEU A 117 -5.11 7.04 1.50
C LEU A 117 -4.15 7.96 0.74
N VAL A 118 -4.06 7.83 -0.60
CA VAL A 118 -3.21 8.70 -1.42
C VAL A 118 -3.68 10.16 -1.32
N ARG A 119 -4.99 10.40 -1.30
CA ARG A 119 -5.57 11.72 -1.09
C ARG A 119 -5.17 12.29 0.26
N THR A 120 -5.32 11.52 1.35
CA THR A 120 -4.92 11.95 2.70
C THR A 120 -3.44 12.31 2.77
N VAL A 121 -2.56 11.48 2.19
CA VAL A 121 -1.11 11.77 2.13
C VAL A 121 -0.82 13.10 1.44
N LYS A 122 -1.52 13.38 0.33
CA LYS A 122 -1.35 14.61 -0.44
C LYS A 122 -1.91 15.84 0.29
N GLU A 123 -3.10 15.73 0.86
CA GLU A 123 -3.79 16.83 1.56
C GLU A 123 -3.04 17.25 2.82
N LEU A 124 -2.59 16.28 3.62
CA LEU A 124 -1.83 16.51 4.84
C LEU A 124 -0.33 16.70 4.59
N ARG A 125 0.12 16.64 3.32
CA ARG A 125 1.53 16.74 2.92
C ARG A 125 2.43 15.81 3.73
N LEU A 126 1.98 14.56 3.90
CA LEU A 126 2.73 13.57 4.66
C LEU A 126 3.97 13.12 3.88
N PRO A 127 5.06 12.74 4.57
CA PRO A 127 6.32 12.35 3.95
C PRO A 127 6.28 10.91 3.42
N PHE A 128 5.25 10.54 2.66
CA PHE A 128 5.11 9.22 2.06
C PHE A 128 5.12 9.29 0.54
N ALA A 129 5.97 8.48 -0.08
CA ALA A 129 5.91 8.18 -1.50
C ALA A 129 5.23 6.82 -1.68
N LEU A 130 4.24 6.74 -2.57
CA LEU A 130 3.63 5.47 -2.96
C LEU A 130 4.60 4.75 -3.91
N ASP A 131 5.12 3.59 -3.49
CA ASP A 131 6.05 2.77 -4.27
C ASP A 131 5.30 1.89 -5.27
N THR A 132 4.30 1.15 -4.81
CA THR A 132 3.50 0.26 -5.66
C THR A 132 2.17 -0.07 -5.01
N VAL A 133 1.17 -0.41 -5.82
CA VAL A 133 -0.09 -1.00 -5.36
C VAL A 133 -0.22 -2.37 -5.96
N VAL A 134 -0.70 -3.32 -5.17
CA VAL A 134 -0.77 -4.73 -5.53
C VAL A 134 -2.12 -5.29 -5.11
N GLU A 135 -2.83 -5.94 -6.02
CA GLU A 135 -4.01 -6.76 -5.74
C GLU A 135 -3.54 -8.17 -5.37
N LEU A 136 -3.92 -8.59 -4.17
CA LEU A 136 -3.80 -9.96 -3.67
C LEU A 136 -5.02 -10.73 -4.17
N ARG A 137 -4.84 -11.63 -5.13
CA ARG A 137 -5.88 -12.58 -5.53
C ARG A 137 -5.82 -13.80 -4.60
N GLY A 138 -6.72 -14.77 -4.80
CA GLY A 138 -6.61 -16.08 -4.14
C GLY A 138 -5.24 -16.75 -4.35
N SER A 139 -5.04 -17.94 -3.76
CA SER A 139 -3.77 -18.58 -3.34
C SER A 139 -2.50 -18.54 -4.23
N ASP A 140 -2.51 -18.00 -5.43
CA ASP A 140 -1.39 -18.08 -6.38
C ASP A 140 -1.21 -16.87 -7.33
N THR A 141 -2.04 -15.82 -7.29
CA THR A 141 -1.91 -14.70 -8.25
C THR A 141 -1.82 -13.32 -7.60
N ILE A 142 -0.88 -12.50 -8.08
CA ILE A 142 -0.60 -11.14 -7.62
C ILE A 142 -0.68 -10.22 -8.84
N ARG A 143 -1.47 -9.13 -8.79
CA ARG A 143 -1.57 -8.15 -9.89
C ARG A 143 -1.11 -6.77 -9.43
N LYS A 144 -0.23 -6.12 -10.20
CA LYS A 144 0.22 -4.74 -9.91
C LYS A 144 -0.79 -3.72 -10.41
N TRP A 145 -0.90 -2.59 -9.71
CA TRP A 145 -1.80 -1.49 -10.04
C TRP A 145 -1.04 -0.16 -10.15
N ASP A 146 -1.42 0.63 -11.14
CA ASP A 146 -0.94 1.99 -11.38
C ASP A 146 -1.96 2.98 -10.81
N ILE A 147 -1.61 3.61 -9.68
CA ILE A 147 -2.44 4.63 -9.03
C ILE A 147 -1.72 5.98 -9.11
N ARG A 148 -2.33 6.93 -9.83
CA ARG A 148 -1.74 8.26 -10.04
C ARG A 148 -2.77 9.37 -9.84
N ALA A 149 -2.39 10.41 -9.12
CA ALA A 149 -3.13 11.67 -9.12
C ALA A 149 -2.72 12.49 -10.35
N THR A 150 -3.63 12.67 -11.30
CA THR A 150 -3.39 13.45 -12.51
C THR A 150 -4.30 14.66 -12.55
N GLN A 151 -3.77 15.78 -13.03
CA GLN A 151 -4.61 16.92 -13.38
C GLN A 151 -5.12 16.69 -14.81
N PRO A 152 -6.45 16.70 -15.04
CA PRO A 152 -7.02 16.63 -16.38
C PRO A 152 -6.31 17.58 -17.35
N ARG A 153 -5.94 17.07 -18.54
CA ARG A 153 -5.32 17.89 -19.59
C ARG A 153 -6.21 19.05 -20.04
N ALA A 154 -7.52 19.00 -19.81
CA ALA A 154 -8.42 20.14 -20.00
C ALA A 154 -7.99 21.36 -19.17
N MET A 155 -7.50 21.17 -17.93
CA MET A 155 -6.92 22.23 -17.11
C MET A 155 -5.49 22.59 -17.52
N ALA A 156 -4.64 21.62 -17.89
CA ALA A 156 -3.31 21.91 -18.40
C ALA A 156 -3.38 22.70 -19.71
N ARG A 157 -4.38 22.43 -20.56
CA ARG A 157 -4.74 23.21 -21.74
C ARG A 157 -5.46 24.51 -21.39
N LYS A 158 -6.24 24.64 -20.31
CA LYS A 158 -6.76 25.95 -19.87
C LYS A 158 -5.64 26.87 -19.34
N ALA A 159 -4.63 26.29 -18.69
CA ALA A 159 -3.41 26.96 -18.24
C ALA A 159 -2.38 27.19 -19.37
N ALA A 160 -2.37 26.33 -20.40
CA ALA A 160 -1.49 26.44 -21.57
C ALA A 160 -2.17 27.07 -22.81
N ASN A 161 -3.49 27.28 -22.83
CA ASN A 161 -4.21 27.99 -23.90
C ASN A 161 -4.13 29.51 -23.76
N ASP A 162 -3.47 30.03 -22.72
CA ASP A 162 -2.83 31.35 -22.78
C ASP A 162 -1.54 31.32 -23.61
N THR A 163 -1.07 30.16 -24.08
CA THR A 163 0.16 30.03 -24.85
C THR A 163 0.08 28.88 -25.86
N SER A 164 -0.64 29.17 -26.93
CA SER A 164 -0.40 28.67 -28.29
C SER A 164 -0.85 27.24 -28.65
N SER A 165 -1.34 27.22 -29.87
CA SER A 165 -2.22 26.29 -30.56
C SER A 165 -1.49 25.36 -31.53
N ASN A 166 -2.18 24.25 -31.80
CA ASN A 166 -2.34 23.54 -33.06
C ASN A 166 -1.49 22.30 -33.45
N ASP A 167 -2.30 21.33 -33.90
CA ASP A 167 -2.15 20.29 -34.93
C ASP A 167 -1.51 18.93 -34.65
N GLU A 168 -2.40 18.00 -34.29
CA GLU A 168 -2.88 16.84 -35.08
C GLU A 168 -1.91 15.80 -35.70
N ASN A 169 -2.03 14.59 -35.15
CA ASN A 169 -2.27 13.27 -35.75
C ASN A 169 -1.48 12.75 -36.97
N LYS A 170 -0.95 11.51 -36.80
CA LYS A 170 -1.00 10.46 -37.82
C LYS A 170 -0.80 9.05 -37.24
N GLU A 171 -1.80 8.18 -37.44
CA GLU A 171 -1.73 6.70 -37.36
C GLU A 171 -1.02 6.11 -38.60
N VAL A 172 -0.54 4.85 -38.53
CA VAL A 172 -0.75 3.73 -39.51
C VAL A 172 -0.16 2.40 -38.96
N ASP A 173 -1.05 1.42 -38.76
CA ASP A 173 -1.14 0.03 -39.27
C ASP A 173 -0.04 -1.08 -39.17
N VAL A 174 -0.54 -2.32 -39.23
CA VAL A 174 -0.15 -3.65 -38.70
C VAL A 174 0.77 -4.49 -39.62
N SER A 175 1.54 -5.45 -39.05
CA SER A 175 1.91 -6.70 -39.77
C SER A 175 2.06 -7.93 -38.85
N GLU A 176 1.42 -9.04 -39.25
CA GLU A 176 1.36 -10.37 -38.61
C GLU A 176 2.65 -11.22 -38.71
N GLY A 177 2.75 -12.22 -37.81
CA GLY A 177 3.61 -13.41 -37.97
C GLY A 177 3.20 -14.55 -37.02
N THR A 178 2.85 -15.71 -37.60
CA THR A 178 2.23 -16.90 -36.99
C THR A 178 3.24 -17.94 -36.48
N ALA A 179 2.93 -18.71 -35.41
CA ALA A 179 2.93 -20.19 -35.34
C ALA A 179 2.94 -20.76 -33.89
N GLU A 180 1.92 -21.60 -33.62
CA GLU A 180 1.80 -22.87 -32.83
C GLU A 180 2.87 -23.24 -31.76
N SER A 181 2.59 -23.89 -30.62
CA SER A 181 1.45 -24.66 -30.07
C SER A 181 1.75 -24.99 -28.58
N ASP A 182 0.73 -25.09 -27.70
CA ASP A 182 0.65 -26.07 -26.58
C ASP A 182 -0.64 -25.85 -25.76
N GLU A 183 -1.55 -26.84 -25.76
CA GLU A 183 -3.01 -26.66 -25.52
C GLU A 183 -3.45 -26.31 -24.08
N LYS A 184 -2.56 -26.26 -23.09
CA LYS A 184 -2.88 -25.75 -21.74
C LYS A 184 -2.32 -24.34 -21.49
N GLU A 185 -1.20 -24.03 -22.10
CA GLU A 185 -0.55 -22.72 -22.04
C GLU A 185 -1.22 -21.74 -23.02
N ALA A 186 -1.73 -22.24 -24.15
CA ALA A 186 -2.51 -21.50 -25.13
C ALA A 186 -3.82 -20.94 -24.56
N SER A 187 -4.45 -21.60 -23.59
CA SER A 187 -5.66 -21.09 -22.92
C SER A 187 -5.36 -19.87 -22.06
N LEU A 188 -4.27 -19.94 -21.27
CA LEU A 188 -3.82 -18.84 -20.42
C LEU A 188 -3.29 -17.66 -21.27
N ALA A 189 -2.56 -17.95 -22.34
CA ALA A 189 -2.02 -16.95 -23.26
C ALA A 189 -3.13 -16.23 -24.04
N LYS A 190 -4.13 -16.95 -24.57
CA LYS A 190 -5.28 -16.33 -25.25
C LYS A 190 -6.08 -15.44 -24.30
N GLN A 191 -6.28 -15.89 -23.06
CA GLN A 191 -6.98 -15.11 -22.05
C GLN A 191 -6.17 -13.88 -21.60
N ALA A 192 -4.83 -13.98 -21.53
CA ALA A 192 -3.95 -12.84 -21.27
C ALA A 192 -3.97 -11.80 -22.41
N VAL A 193 -4.03 -12.25 -23.67
CA VAL A 193 -4.14 -11.36 -24.84
C VAL A 193 -5.50 -10.68 -24.91
N GLU A 194 -6.58 -11.40 -24.61
CA GLU A 194 -7.94 -10.84 -24.56
C GLU A 194 -8.08 -9.81 -23.43
N GLU A 195 -7.52 -10.09 -22.26
CA GLU A 195 -7.48 -9.13 -21.15
C GLU A 195 -6.56 -7.95 -21.42
N ALA A 196 -5.43 -8.13 -22.11
CA ALA A 196 -4.58 -7.02 -22.52
C ALA A 196 -5.35 -6.05 -23.43
N LYS A 197 -6.12 -6.59 -24.39
CA LYS A 197 -7.00 -5.78 -25.24
C LYS A 197 -8.14 -5.12 -24.47
N ALA A 198 -8.77 -5.84 -23.53
CA ALA A 198 -9.81 -5.28 -22.66
C ALA A 198 -9.25 -4.17 -21.75
N LEU A 199 -8.02 -4.32 -21.28
CA LEU A 199 -7.31 -3.32 -20.49
C LEU A 199 -6.99 -2.10 -21.35
N GLU A 200 -6.51 -2.28 -22.58
CA GLU A 200 -6.28 -1.19 -23.53
C GLU A 200 -7.57 -0.41 -23.83
N SER A 201 -8.71 -1.08 -23.99
CA SER A 201 -9.99 -0.39 -24.17
C SER A 201 -10.46 0.36 -22.93
N ILE A 202 -10.30 -0.23 -21.74
CA ILE A 202 -10.63 0.44 -20.46
C ILE A 202 -9.71 1.65 -20.23
N ASP A 203 -8.43 1.53 -20.59
CA ASP A 203 -7.46 2.60 -20.50
C ASP A 203 -7.82 3.75 -21.45
N ALA A 204 -8.22 3.45 -22.69
CA ALA A 204 -8.71 4.45 -23.63
C ALA A 204 -9.97 5.17 -23.12
N GLU A 205 -10.96 4.42 -22.62
CA GLU A 205 -12.19 4.99 -22.05
C GLU A 205 -11.92 5.84 -20.80
N GLN A 206 -11.00 5.41 -19.92
CA GLN A 206 -10.59 6.19 -18.75
C GLN A 206 -9.84 7.46 -19.17
N ASP A 207 -8.93 7.37 -20.14
CA ASP A 207 -8.19 8.51 -20.68
C ASP A 207 -9.12 9.54 -21.35
N GLU A 208 -10.19 9.10 -22.02
CA GLU A 208 -11.24 9.99 -22.53
C GLU A 208 -12.09 10.62 -21.42
N ARG A 209 -12.46 9.86 -20.37
CA ARG A 209 -13.15 10.40 -19.19
C ARG A 209 -12.29 11.42 -18.44
N LEU A 210 -10.98 11.21 -18.36
CA LEU A 210 -10.01 12.15 -17.80
C LEU A 210 -9.88 13.42 -18.63
N GLN A 211 -10.17 13.38 -19.93
CA GLN A 211 -10.17 14.55 -20.80
C GLN A 211 -11.43 15.40 -20.65
N THR A 212 -12.54 14.82 -20.19
CA THR A 212 -13.86 15.46 -20.11
C THR A 212 -14.30 15.87 -18.70
N ALA A 213 -13.58 15.45 -17.66
CA ALA A 213 -13.87 15.84 -16.27
C ALA A 213 -13.52 17.33 -16.00
N ASP A 214 -14.52 18.11 -15.58
CA ASP A 214 -14.41 19.58 -15.48
C ASP A 214 -14.03 20.13 -14.09
N ASP A 215 -13.82 19.29 -13.07
CA ASP A 215 -13.52 19.78 -11.71
C ASP A 215 -12.48 18.93 -10.96
N GLY A 216 -11.28 19.50 -10.71
CA GLY A 216 -10.32 19.01 -9.72
C GLY A 216 -9.28 17.96 -10.15
N TRP A 217 -8.51 17.46 -9.16
CA TRP A 217 -7.57 16.34 -9.35
C TRP A 217 -8.34 15.04 -9.56
N VAL A 218 -7.99 14.28 -10.59
CA VAL A 218 -8.58 12.97 -10.87
C VAL A 218 -7.56 11.87 -10.61
N TYR A 219 -8.02 10.77 -10.02
CA TYR A 219 -7.18 9.61 -9.74
C TYR A 219 -7.38 8.54 -10.80
N VAL A 220 -6.27 8.10 -11.39
CA VAL A 220 -6.22 7.00 -12.36
C VAL A 220 -5.94 5.72 -11.58
N CYS A 221 -6.76 4.68 -11.78
CA CYS A 221 -6.60 3.38 -11.12
C CYS A 221 -6.59 2.28 -12.18
N ARG A 222 -5.40 1.90 -12.64
CA ARG A 222 -5.25 0.95 -13.76
C ARG A 222 -4.61 -0.37 -13.30
N PRO A 223 -5.26 -1.52 -13.51
CA PRO A 223 -4.60 -2.81 -13.34
C PRO A 223 -3.49 -2.96 -14.38
N GLN A 224 -2.37 -3.61 -14.05
CA GLN A 224 -1.38 -4.05 -15.03
C GLN A 224 -1.70 -5.51 -15.43
N THR A 225 -1.51 -5.86 -16.71
CA THR A 225 -1.92 -7.11 -17.39
C THR A 225 -1.96 -8.39 -16.52
N GLY A 226 -2.98 -9.24 -16.71
CA GLY A 226 -2.97 -10.66 -16.28
C GLY A 226 -4.26 -11.17 -15.63
N LEU A 227 -4.81 -12.26 -16.17
CA LEU A 227 -6.00 -13.06 -15.81
C LEU A 227 -6.82 -12.76 -14.53
N THR A 228 -8.13 -12.48 -14.69
CA THR A 228 -9.18 -12.20 -13.67
C THR A 228 -9.95 -13.42 -13.17
N MET A 229 -10.07 -13.55 -11.84
CA MET A 229 -11.24 -14.00 -11.05
C MET A 229 -10.77 -14.51 -9.67
N GLY A 230 -11.04 -13.75 -8.62
CA GLY A 230 -10.80 -14.17 -7.23
C GLY A 230 -11.29 -13.13 -6.23
N VAL A 231 -11.78 -13.59 -5.07
CA VAL A 231 -12.07 -12.74 -3.92
C VAL A 231 -10.71 -12.33 -3.31
N GLY A 232 -10.36 -11.06 -3.42
CA GLY A 232 -9.05 -10.54 -3.08
C GLY A 232 -9.12 -9.15 -2.43
N GLY A 233 -7.97 -8.62 -2.02
CA GLY A 233 -7.84 -7.25 -1.49
C GLY A 233 -6.61 -6.55 -2.06
N PHE A 234 -6.39 -5.30 -1.71
CA PHE A 234 -5.31 -4.47 -2.23
C PHE A 234 -4.31 -4.16 -1.13
N VAL A 235 -3.03 -4.10 -1.49
CA VAL A 235 -1.95 -3.63 -0.62
C VAL A 235 -1.28 -2.47 -1.32
N GLY A 236 -1.34 -1.30 -0.69
CA GLY A 236 -0.45 -0.21 -1.05
C GLY A 236 0.87 -0.36 -0.29
N LEU A 237 1.98 -0.09 -0.97
CA LEU A 237 3.31 0.00 -0.38
C LEU A 237 3.79 1.44 -0.51
N TRP A 238 4.17 2.02 0.61
CA TRP A 238 4.71 3.37 0.72
C TRP A 238 6.10 3.33 1.36
N ARG A 239 6.93 4.32 1.00
CA ARG A 239 8.17 4.62 1.73
C ARG A 239 8.12 6.00 2.36
N ARG A 240 8.61 6.11 3.59
CA ARG A 240 8.81 7.42 4.22
C ARG A 240 10.01 8.11 3.58
N VAL A 241 9.75 9.22 2.91
CA VAL A 241 10.81 10.04 2.29
C VAL A 241 11.34 11.08 3.27
N LYS A 242 12.59 11.50 3.06
CA LYS A 242 13.15 12.63 3.79
C LYS A 242 12.46 13.91 3.30
N THR A 243 11.83 14.64 4.21
CA THR A 243 11.25 15.97 3.95
C THR A 243 12.33 17.03 3.94
#